data_AF-A0AAD3Y822-F1
#
_entry.id   AF-A0AAD3Y822-F1
#
_cell.length_a   1.000
_cell.length_b   1.000
_cell.length_c   1.000
_cell.angle_alpha   90.00
_cell.angle_beta   90.00
_cell.angle_gamma   90.00
#
_symmetry.space_group_name_H-M   'P 1'
#
loop_
_entity.id
_entity.type
_entity.pdbx_description
1 polymer ?
#
loop_
_entity_poly.entity_id
_entity_poly.type
_entity_poly.pdbx_seq_one_letter_code
_entity_poly.pdbx_strand_id
1 'polypeptide(L)'
;MSNPEHSRAISINIMAPTNIRGVLLLYEASYLAIQGKNIMYKAKDFSKKCLRDLDLDIDVSISKQVVDALEHPLHWTVQWFRVRRQIDAYEHQVDRNPMLLELAKLNFNVVQAIHQKEL
;
A
#
# COMPACT_ATOMS: atom_id res chain seq x y z
N MET A 1 11.84 -12.03 -28.71
CA MET A 1 11.92 -13.13 -27.73
C MET A 1 12.75 -12.63 -26.56
N SER A 2 12.14 -12.33 -25.41
CA SER A 2 12.90 -11.85 -24.23
C SER A 2 13.68 -13.01 -23.61
N ASN A 3 14.96 -12.77 -23.35
CA ASN A 3 15.88 -13.73 -22.74
C ASN A 3 15.41 -14.11 -21.32
N PRO A 4 15.18 -15.40 -21.01
CA PRO A 4 14.68 -15.84 -19.69
C PRO A 4 15.61 -15.45 -18.53
N GLU A 5 16.93 -15.36 -18.77
CA GLU A 5 17.92 -14.88 -17.80
C GLU A 5 17.68 -13.41 -17.40
N HIS A 6 17.25 -12.58 -18.37
CA HIS A 6 16.97 -11.16 -18.14
C HIS A 6 15.69 -10.99 -17.32
N SER A 7 14.68 -11.82 -17.56
CA SER A 7 13.44 -11.84 -16.77
C SER A 7 13.71 -12.29 -15.32
N ARG A 8 14.61 -13.26 -15.13
CA ARG A 8 15.05 -13.72 -13.80
C ARG A 8 15.86 -12.67 -13.06
N ALA A 9 16.79 -12.00 -13.73
CA ALA A 9 17.60 -10.93 -13.14
C ALA A 9 16.76 -9.72 -12.74
N ILE A 10 15.72 -9.37 -13.51
CA ILE A 10 14.75 -8.33 -13.16
C ILE A 10 13.90 -8.75 -11.95
N SER A 11 13.42 -10.01 -11.91
CA SER A 11 12.73 -10.55 -10.73
C SER A 11 13.59 -10.49 -9.47
N ILE A 12 14.85 -10.91 -9.55
CA ILE A 12 15.80 -10.90 -8.41
C ILE A 12 16.09 -9.47 -7.95
N ASN A 13 16.21 -8.51 -8.87
CA ASN A 13 16.44 -7.10 -8.53
C ASN A 13 15.19 -6.44 -7.89
N ILE A 14 13.98 -6.80 -8.32
CA ILE A 14 12.72 -6.31 -7.71
C ILE A 14 12.50 -6.94 -6.32
N MET A 15 13.02 -8.14 -6.06
CA MET A 15 12.81 -8.91 -4.83
C MET A 15 13.44 -8.31 -3.57
N ALA A 16 14.28 -7.28 -3.69
CA ALA A 16 14.76 -6.54 -2.53
C ALA A 16 13.58 -5.83 -1.82
N PRO A 17 13.41 -5.95 -0.49
CA PRO A 17 12.27 -5.34 0.23
C PRO A 17 12.08 -3.84 -0.03
N THR A 18 13.18 -3.11 -0.20
CA THR A 18 13.20 -1.68 -0.54
C THR A 18 12.59 -1.40 -1.92
N ASN A 19 12.80 -2.30 -2.88
CA ASN A 19 12.26 -2.18 -4.24
C ASN A 19 10.76 -2.51 -4.28
N ILE A 20 10.31 -3.50 -3.51
CA ILE A 20 8.88 -3.85 -3.40
C ILE A 20 8.08 -2.70 -2.81
N ARG A 21 8.58 -2.10 -1.73
CA ARG A 21 7.95 -0.92 -1.12
C ARG A 21 7.89 0.26 -2.10
N GLY A 22 8.96 0.48 -2.86
CA GLY A 22 8.98 1.49 -3.92
C GLY A 22 7.93 1.25 -5.01
N VAL A 23 7.77 0.00 -5.47
CA VAL A 23 6.77 -0.39 -6.46
C VAL A 23 5.35 -0.23 -5.91
N LEU A 24 5.11 -0.60 -4.65
CA LEU A 24 3.82 -0.41 -3.98
C LEU A 24 3.45 1.08 -3.88
N LEU A 25 4.39 1.94 -3.47
CA LEU A 25 4.16 3.38 -3.42
C LEU A 25 3.91 3.98 -4.81
N LEU A 26 4.60 3.49 -5.84
CA LEU A 26 4.36 3.91 -7.23
C LEU A 26 2.95 3.52 -7.70
N TYR A 27 2.51 2.31 -7.36
CA TYR A 27 1.16 1.84 -7.65
C TYR A 27 0.13 2.77 -7.01
N GLU A 28 0.25 3.05 -5.71
CA GLU A 28 -0.66 3.95 -4.99
C GLU A 28 -0.64 5.39 -5.52
N ALA A 29 0.54 5.92 -5.84
CA ALA A 29 0.67 7.27 -6.39
C ALA A 29 0.05 7.40 -7.79
N SER A 30 0.10 6.34 -8.60
CA SER A 30 -0.47 6.33 -9.97
C SER A 30 -1.97 6.62 -10.00
N TYR A 31 -2.63 6.36 -8.88
CA TYR A 31 -4.05 6.54 -8.70
C TYR A 31 -4.46 7.94 -8.20
N LEU A 32 -3.50 8.73 -7.72
CA LEU A 32 -3.70 10.15 -7.42
C LEU A 32 -3.58 11.03 -8.68
N ALA A 33 -3.31 10.42 -9.84
CA ALA A 33 -3.11 11.13 -11.08
C ALA A 33 -4.41 11.76 -11.61
N ILE A 34 -4.32 13.04 -11.96
CA ILE A 34 -5.37 13.79 -12.66
C ILE A 34 -5.37 13.37 -14.15
N GLN A 35 -6.55 13.27 -14.76
CA GLN A 35 -6.74 12.90 -16.18
C GLN A 35 -5.80 13.69 -17.11
N GLY A 36 -5.21 13.00 -18.10
CA GLY A 36 -4.36 13.59 -19.15
C GLY A 36 -2.87 13.25 -19.08
N LYS A 37 -2.39 12.58 -18.03
CA LYS A 37 -0.96 12.19 -17.91
C LYS A 37 -0.71 10.74 -18.35
N ASN A 38 -0.30 10.53 -19.60
CA ASN A 38 0.05 9.22 -20.18
C ASN A 38 1.07 8.43 -19.31
N ILE A 39 2.01 9.12 -18.66
CA ILE A 39 3.02 8.49 -17.81
C ILE A 39 2.44 7.78 -16.57
N MET A 40 1.32 8.27 -16.02
CA MET A 40 0.73 7.68 -14.81
C MET A 40 -0.03 6.41 -15.11
N TYR A 41 -0.67 6.30 -16.29
CA TYR A 41 -1.23 5.03 -16.77
C TYR A 41 -0.14 3.97 -16.94
N LYS A 42 1.00 4.34 -17.54
CA LYS A 42 2.16 3.44 -17.67
C LYS A 42 2.72 3.02 -16.32
N ALA A 43 2.83 3.97 -15.38
CA ALA A 43 3.29 3.69 -14.02
C ALA A 43 2.35 2.72 -13.29
N LYS A 44 1.03 2.88 -13.47
CA LYS A 44 0.02 1.99 -12.91
C LYS A 44 0.14 0.57 -13.49
N ASP A 45 0.18 0.44 -14.80
CA ASP A 45 0.26 -0.87 -15.46
C ASP A 45 1.57 -1.60 -15.12
N PHE A 46 2.69 -0.86 -15.12
CA PHE A 46 4.00 -1.38 -14.74
C PHE A 46 4.00 -1.88 -13.29
N SER A 47 3.62 -1.02 -12.35
CA SER A 47 3.66 -1.36 -10.92
C SER A 47 2.67 -2.49 -10.60
N LYS A 48 1.47 -2.48 -11.17
CA LYS A 48 0.48 -3.55 -11.02
C LYS A 48 1.03 -4.90 -11.49
N LYS A 49 1.73 -4.93 -12.62
CA LYS A 49 2.35 -6.15 -13.13
C LYS A 49 3.43 -6.65 -12.18
N CYS A 50 4.35 -5.78 -11.76
CA CYS A 50 5.40 -6.13 -10.80
C CYS A 50 4.83 -6.68 -9.48
N LEU A 51 3.75 -6.09 -8.96
CA LEU A 51 3.07 -6.54 -7.74
C LEU A 51 2.39 -7.91 -7.88
N ARG A 52 1.89 -8.26 -9.07
CA ARG A 52 1.27 -9.57 -9.33
C ARG A 52 2.28 -10.68 -9.59
N ASP A 53 3.41 -10.33 -10.19
CA ASP A 53 4.49 -11.26 -10.51
C ASP A 53 5.44 -11.48 -9.30
N LEU A 54 5.18 -10.81 -8.18
CA LEU A 54 5.93 -10.98 -6.93
C LEU A 54 5.55 -12.31 -6.28
N ASP A 55 6.58 -13.11 -5.97
CA ASP A 55 6.42 -14.28 -5.12
C ASP A 55 6.14 -13.82 -3.69
N LEU A 56 5.00 -14.21 -3.13
CA LEU A 56 4.49 -13.70 -1.85
C LEU A 56 5.12 -14.39 -0.62
N ASP A 57 6.15 -15.22 -0.82
CA ASP A 57 6.99 -15.82 0.24
C ASP A 57 7.96 -14.80 0.89
N ILE A 58 7.61 -13.51 0.79
CA ILE A 58 8.31 -12.36 1.34
C ILE A 58 7.59 -11.96 2.64
N ASP A 59 8.28 -11.24 3.53
CA ASP A 59 7.76 -10.70 4.80
C ASP A 59 6.23 -10.52 4.83
N VAL A 60 5.59 -11.15 5.81
CA VAL A 60 4.12 -11.26 5.92
C VAL A 60 3.44 -9.88 5.91
N SER A 61 4.08 -8.86 6.48
CA SER A 61 3.53 -7.50 6.51
C SER A 61 3.53 -6.86 5.12
N ILE A 62 4.59 -7.05 4.34
CA ILE A 62 4.69 -6.57 2.96
C ILE A 62 3.71 -7.33 2.06
N SER A 63 3.66 -8.66 2.18
CA SER A 63 2.75 -9.52 1.40
C SER A 63 1.29 -9.09 1.58
N LYS A 64 0.86 -8.86 2.83
CA LYS A 64 -0.49 -8.35 3.14
C LYS A 64 -0.77 -6.99 2.51
N GLN A 65 0.19 -6.06 2.57
CA GLN A 65 0.03 -4.73 1.97
C GLN A 65 -0.11 -4.80 0.43
N VAL A 66 0.62 -5.70 -0.22
CA VAL A 66 0.53 -5.89 -1.68
C VAL A 66 -0.84 -6.43 -2.08
N VAL A 67 -1.33 -7.46 -1.38
CA VAL A 67 -2.67 -8.03 -1.61
C VAL A 67 -3.75 -6.96 -1.41
N ASP A 68 -3.70 -6.26 -0.27
CA ASP A 68 -4.65 -5.20 0.08
C ASP A 68 -4.70 -4.10 -1.00
N ALA A 69 -3.55 -3.61 -1.49
CA ALA A 69 -3.49 -2.56 -2.50
C ALA A 69 -4.03 -3.03 -3.86
N LEU A 70 -3.75 -4.27 -4.26
CA LEU A 70 -4.23 -4.82 -5.53
C LEU A 70 -5.75 -5.00 -5.57
N GLU A 71 -6.37 -5.30 -4.42
CA GLU A 71 -7.83 -5.37 -4.27
C GLU A 71 -8.46 -3.98 -4.13
N HIS A 72 -7.90 -3.17 -3.23
CA HIS A 72 -8.45 -1.88 -2.82
C HIS A 72 -7.35 -0.83 -2.74
N PRO A 73 -7.01 -0.16 -3.86
CA PRO A 73 -6.06 0.94 -3.85
C PRO A 73 -6.43 2.00 -2.80
N LEU A 74 -5.45 2.54 -2.06
CA LEU A 74 -5.67 3.39 -0.87
C LEU A 74 -6.56 4.62 -1.13
N HIS A 75 -6.54 5.15 -2.35
CA HIS A 75 -7.34 6.31 -2.77
C HIS A 75 -8.80 5.98 -3.12
N TRP A 76 -9.16 4.70 -3.28
CA TRP A 76 -10.53 4.23 -3.53
C TRP A 76 -11.21 3.65 -2.28
N THR A 77 -10.45 3.39 -1.21
CA THR A 77 -11.02 2.95 0.07
C THR A 77 -11.69 4.12 0.78
N VAL A 78 -12.88 3.88 1.36
CA VAL A 78 -13.50 4.85 2.29
C VAL A 78 -12.50 5.20 3.38
N GLN A 79 -12.21 6.49 3.51
CA GLN A 79 -11.11 6.97 4.34
C GLN A 79 -11.20 6.46 5.77
N TRP A 80 -12.41 6.26 6.30
CA TRP A 80 -12.64 5.78 7.66
C TRP A 80 -12.10 4.37 7.93
N PHE A 81 -12.35 3.39 7.04
CA PHE A 81 -11.79 2.03 7.19
C PHE A 81 -10.26 2.03 7.10
N ARG A 82 -9.71 2.92 6.28
CA ARG A 82 -8.27 3.09 6.12
C ARG A 82 -7.61 3.63 7.39
N VAL A 83 -8.23 4.58 8.09
CA VAL A 83 -7.70 5.13 9.35
C VAL A 83 -7.51 4.01 10.38
N ARG A 84 -8.50 3.12 10.54
CA ARG A 84 -8.39 1.99 11.49
C ARG A 84 -7.22 1.09 11.15
N ARG A 85 -7.12 0.64 9.89
CA ARG A 85 -6.04 -0.25 9.43
C ARG A 85 -4.65 0.41 9.60
N GLN A 86 -4.54 1.71 9.37
CA GLN A 86 -3.30 2.45 9.54
C GLN A 86 -2.88 2.56 11.01
N ILE A 87 -3.83 2.79 11.92
CA ILE A 87 -3.58 2.77 13.37
C ILE A 87 -3.05 1.40 13.78
N ASP A 88 -3.71 0.32 13.34
CA ASP A 88 -3.29 -1.05 13.65
C ASP A 88 -1.89 -1.34 13.06
N ALA A 89 -1.59 -0.92 11.83
CA ALA A 89 -0.27 -1.10 11.22
C ALA A 89 0.82 -0.28 11.94
N TYR A 90 0.54 0.96 12.32
CA TYR A 90 1.47 1.83 13.04
C TYR A 90 1.76 1.32 14.45
N GLU A 91 0.77 0.68 15.09
CA GLU A 91 0.96 0.00 16.37
C GLU A 91 2.03 -1.09 16.30
N HIS A 92 2.28 -1.74 15.16
CA HIS A 92 3.29 -2.81 15.06
C HIS A 92 4.68 -2.31 14.63
N GLN A 93 4.88 -1.00 14.44
CA GLN A 93 6.19 -0.45 14.06
C GLN A 93 7.15 -0.38 15.25
N VAL A 94 8.43 -0.69 15.01
CA VAL A 94 9.48 -0.74 16.05
C VAL A 94 9.81 0.66 16.56
N ASP A 95 9.77 1.67 15.68
CA ASP A 95 10.10 3.07 15.92
C ASP A 95 8.87 3.96 16.16
N ARG A 96 7.73 3.36 16.53
CA ARG A 96 6.47 4.08 16.73
C ARG A 96 6.58 5.10 17.87
N ASN A 97 6.08 6.31 17.62
CA ASN A 97 5.83 7.31 18.67
C ASN A 97 4.54 6.95 19.44
N PRO A 98 4.63 6.65 20.75
CA PRO A 98 3.48 6.23 21.55
C PRO A 98 2.43 7.32 21.73
N MET A 99 2.83 8.59 21.86
CA MET A 99 1.89 9.72 21.98
C MET A 99 1.09 9.89 20.68
N LEU A 100 1.72 9.71 19.53
CA LEU A 100 1.02 9.76 18.24
C LEU A 100 0.01 8.62 18.11
N LEU A 101 0.37 7.41 18.54
CA LEU A 101 -0.52 6.25 18.50
C LEU A 101 -1.75 6.46 19.41
N GLU A 102 -1.54 6.96 20.63
CA GLU A 102 -2.62 7.26 21.57
C GLU A 102 -3.57 8.33 21.03
N LEU A 103 -3.01 9.43 20.52
CA LEU A 103 -3.79 10.50 19.89
C LEU A 103 -4.63 9.98 18.71
N ALA A 104 -4.04 9.15 17.86
CA ALA A 104 -4.75 8.57 16.71
C ALA A 104 -5.91 7.67 17.15
N LYS A 105 -5.71 6.83 18.18
CA LYS A 105 -6.77 5.97 18.75
C LYS A 105 -7.89 6.79 19.37
N LEU A 106 -7.57 7.83 20.15
CA LEU A 106 -8.56 8.69 20.78
C LEU A 106 -9.40 9.43 19.73
N ASN A 107 -8.75 10.08 18.76
CA ASN A 107 -9.44 10.79 17.70
C ASN A 107 -10.35 9.87 16.88
N PHE A 108 -9.88 8.66 16.57
CA PHE A 108 -10.69 7.64 15.90
C PHE A 108 -11.97 7.32 16.69
N ASN A 109 -11.85 7.08 17.99
CA ASN A 109 -12.99 6.74 18.84
C ASN A 109 -14.00 7.89 18.97
N VAL A 110 -13.52 9.15 19.09
CA VAL A 110 -14.39 10.33 19.16
C VAL A 110 -15.23 10.47 17.89
N VAL A 111 -14.59 10.43 16.73
CA VAL A 111 -15.28 10.55 15.44
C VAL A 111 -16.21 9.36 15.20
N GLN A 112 -15.81 8.13 15.60
CA GLN A 112 -16.69 6.96 15.55
C GLN A 112 -17.97 7.17 16.37
N ALA A 113 -17.84 7.69 17.59
CA ALA A 113 -18.98 7.93 18.47
C ALA A 113 -19.92 9.01 17.93
N ILE A 114 -19.40 10.01 17.21
CA ILE A 114 -20.22 11.01 16.50
C ILE A 114 -21.02 10.33 15.39
N HIS A 115 -20.35 9.60 14.49
CA HIS A 115 -21.05 8.90 13.40
C HIS A 115 -22.11 7.90 13.91
N GLN A 116 -21.84 7.21 15.02
CA GLN A 116 -22.82 6.30 15.64
C GLN A 116 -24.07 6.99 16.18
N LYS A 117 -24.00 8.28 16.53
CA LYS A 117 -25.16 9.07 16.96
C LYS A 117 -25.98 9.60 15.78
N GLU A 118 -25.37 9.72 14.61
CA GLU A 118 -26.01 10.23 13.39
C GLU A 118 -26.74 9.15 12.59
N LEU A 119 -26.44 7.87 12.88
CA LEU A 119 -27.17 6.69 12.38
C LEU A 119 -28.49 6.49 13.15
#